data_AF-A0A1Y4QR12-F1
#
_entry.id   AF-A0A1Y4QR12-F1
#
_cell.length_a   1.000
_cell.length_b   1.000
_cell.length_c   1.000
_cell.angle_alpha   90.00
_cell.angle_beta   90.00
_cell.angle_gamma   90.00
#
_symmetry.space_group_name_H-M   'P 1'
#
loop_
_entity.id
_entity.type
_entity.pdbx_description
1 polymer ?
#
loop_
_entity_poly.entity_id
_entity_poly.type
_entity_poly.pdbx_seq_one_letter_code
_entity_poly.pdbx_strand_id
1 'polypeptide(L)'
;MAYFLKKNRKKDKLYLSIVNSYYDSERKQTVHSTYESFGTGQALIDQGISDPIAYLEDKVRTLNYEARQKDALEISDTAPYKYAGHFLVKSILSKLDV
;
A
#
# COMPACT_ATOMS: atom_id res chain seq x y z
N MET A 1 3.22 1.13 3.08
CA MET A 1 1.82 1.62 2.95
C MET A 1 0.90 0.77 3.82
N ALA A 2 -0.26 1.26 4.26
CA ALA A 2 -1.20 0.46 5.05
C ALA A 2 -2.66 0.77 4.71
N TYR A 3 -3.45 -0.27 4.46
CA TYR A 3 -4.90 -0.18 4.27
C TYR A 3 -5.63 -0.40 5.59
N PHE A 4 -6.73 0.34 5.81
CA PHE A 4 -7.61 0.14 6.95
C PHE A 4 -9.07 0.43 6.61
N LEU A 5 -9.98 -0.20 7.36
CA LEU A 5 -11.41 0.02 7.24
C LEU A 5 -11.82 1.27 8.02
N LYS A 6 -12.29 2.31 7.31
CA LYS A 6 -12.86 3.52 7.91
C LYS A 6 -14.36 3.37 8.07
N LYS A 7 -14.81 3.51 9.32
CA LYS A 7 -16.22 3.44 9.74
C LYS A 7 -16.70 4.85 10.06
N ASN A 8 -17.57 5.45 9.23
CA ASN A 8 -18.10 6.81 9.45
C ASN A 8 -19.60 6.74 9.76
N ARG A 9 -20.06 7.34 10.86
CA ARG A 9 -21.49 7.42 11.18
C ARG A 9 -22.05 8.78 10.77
N LYS A 10 -23.11 8.80 9.97
CA LYS A 10 -23.80 10.04 9.57
C LYS A 10 -25.31 9.83 9.57
N LYS A 11 -26.04 10.67 10.31
CA LYS A 11 -27.52 10.65 10.41
C LYS A 11 -28.06 9.21 10.58
N ASP A 12 -27.47 8.49 11.53
CA ASP A 12 -27.75 7.10 11.89
C ASP A 12 -27.36 6.00 10.89
N LYS A 13 -26.78 6.35 9.74
CA LYS A 13 -26.22 5.38 8.79
C LYS A 13 -24.72 5.17 9.04
N LEU A 14 -24.28 3.92 8.97
CA LEU A 14 -22.87 3.55 9.03
C LEU A 14 -22.31 3.43 7.62
N TYR A 15 -21.38 4.30 7.27
CA TYR A 15 -20.67 4.30 5.99
C TYR A 15 -19.32 3.60 6.11
N LEU A 16 -19.04 2.72 5.16
CA LEU A 16 -17.83 1.90 5.13
C LEU A 16 -16.99 2.25 3.90
N SER A 17 -15.71 2.54 4.13
CA SER A 17 -14.73 2.80 3.08
C SER A 17 -13.39 2.19 3.46
N ILE A 18 -12.64 1.70 2.48
CA ILE A 18 -11.24 1.32 2.67
C ILE A 18 -10.38 2.54 2.34
N VAL A 19 -9.44 2.84 3.23
CA VAL A 19 -8.54 3.99 3.13
C VAL A 19 -7.11 3.48 3.11
N ASN A 20 -6.29 4.08 2.24
CA ASN A 20 -4.86 3.86 2.19
C ASN A 20 -4.14 4.97 2.97
N SER A 21 -3.26 4.59 3.89
CA SER A 21 -2.33 5.46 4.60
C SER A 21 -0.93 5.30 4.04
N TYR A 22 -0.34 6.42 3.61
CA TYR A 22 1.02 6.48 3.11
C TYR A 22 1.71 7.78 3.52
N TYR A 23 3.04 7.76 3.49
CA TYR A 23 3.84 8.96 3.73
C TYR A 23 3.92 9.78 2.46
N ASP A 24 3.55 11.05 2.53
CA ASP A 24 3.66 12.01 1.44
C ASP A 24 4.96 12.80 1.61
N SER A 25 5.90 12.62 0.68
CA SER A 25 7.22 13.27 0.72
C SER A 25 7.17 14.78 0.51
N GLU A 26 6.17 15.27 -0.25
CA GLU A 26 6.00 16.71 -0.50
C GLU A 26 5.44 17.40 0.74
N ARG A 27 4.41 16.79 1.34
CA ARG A 27 3.74 17.34 2.53
C ARG A 27 4.44 16.99 3.84
N LYS A 28 5.44 16.11 3.80
CA LYS A 28 6.23 15.60 4.95
C LYS A 28 5.36 15.06 6.09
N GLN A 29 4.24 14.43 5.74
CA GLN A 29 3.29 13.91 6.72
C GLN A 29 2.60 12.64 6.20
N THR A 30 1.95 11.92 7.11
CA THR A 30 1.10 10.80 6.73
C THR A 30 -0.20 11.34 6.14
N VAL A 31 -0.54 10.87 4.93
CA VAL A 31 -1.76 11.24 4.22
C VAL A 31 -2.64 10.01 4.06
N HIS A 32 -3.95 10.27 4.04
CA HIS A 32 -4.97 9.25 3.85
C HIS A 32 -5.69 9.49 2.53
N SER A 33 -5.69 8.50 1.65
CA SER A 33 -6.46 8.51 0.40
C SER A 33 -7.54 7.45 0.42
N THR A 34 -8.70 7.75 -0.13
CA THR A 34 -9.81 6.79 -0.22
C THR A 34 -9.50 5.80 -1.33
N TYR A 35 -9.33 4.53 -0.99
CA TYR A 35 -9.10 3.47 -1.96
C TYR A 35 -10.41 3.06 -2.61
N GLU A 36 -11.43 2.75 -1.79
CA GLU A 36 -12.74 2.30 -2.26
C GLU A 36 -13.82 2.69 -1.25
N SER A 37 -14.98 3.11 -1.74
CA SER A 37 -16.14 3.47 -0.90
C SER A 37 -17.31 2.55 -1.20
N PHE A 38 -17.83 1.89 -0.16
CA PHE A 38 -18.87 0.87 -0.28
C PHE A 38 -20.26 1.36 0.11
N GLY A 39 -20.40 2.65 0.45
CA GLY A 39 -21.67 3.23 0.86
C GLY A 39 -22.04 2.82 2.28
N THR A 40 -23.31 2.48 2.51
CA THR A 40 -23.84 2.16 3.85
C THR A 40 -23.71 0.65 4.13
N GLY A 41 -23.40 0.27 5.38
CA GLY A 41 -23.35 -1.13 5.81
C GLY A 41 -24.62 -1.90 5.47
N GLN A 42 -25.80 -1.28 5.62
CA GLN A 42 -27.08 -1.88 5.23
C GLN A 42 -27.15 -2.23 3.73
N ALA A 43 -26.63 -1.37 2.85
CA ALA A 43 -26.65 -1.64 1.41
C ALA A 43 -25.79 -2.85 1.03
N LEU A 44 -24.72 -3.13 1.80
CA LEU A 44 -23.90 -4.32 1.62
C LEU A 44 -24.62 -5.58 2.11
N ILE A 45 -25.41 -5.48 3.17
CA ILE A 45 -26.29 -6.56 3.64
C ILE A 45 -27.35 -6.87 2.57
N ASP A 46 -27.97 -5.84 2.00
CA ASP A 46 -28.98 -5.97 0.94
C ASP A 46 -28.39 -6.58 -0.35
N GLN A 47 -27.09 -6.41 -0.59
CA GLN A 47 -26.34 -7.05 -1.68
C GLN A 47 -25.98 -8.53 -1.41
N GLY A 48 -26.34 -9.06 -0.24
CA GLY A 48 -26.11 -10.46 0.14
C GLY A 48 -24.88 -10.71 1.03
N ILE A 49 -24.22 -9.65 1.54
CA ILE A 49 -23.10 -9.80 2.47
C ILE A 49 -23.62 -9.84 3.90
N SER A 50 -23.64 -11.04 4.50
CA SER A 50 -24.14 -11.24 5.87
C SER A 50 -23.44 -10.37 6.93
N ASP A 51 -22.11 -10.24 6.86
CA ASP A 51 -21.34 -9.35 7.73
C ASP A 51 -20.43 -8.45 6.89
N PRO A 52 -20.89 -7.22 6.57
CA PRO A 52 -20.12 -6.25 5.80
C PRO A 52 -18.78 -5.87 6.45
N ILE A 53 -18.70 -5.91 7.78
CA ILE A 53 -17.48 -5.50 8.50
C ILE A 53 -16.44 -6.60 8.37
N ALA A 54 -16.78 -7.84 8.71
CA ALA A 54 -15.85 -8.97 8.59
C ALA A 54 -15.36 -9.16 7.15
N TYR A 55 -16.26 -9.03 6.18
CA TYR A 55 -15.92 -9.12 4.76
C TYR A 55 -14.89 -8.06 4.35
N LEU A 56 -15.11 -6.79 4.74
CA LEU A 56 -14.18 -5.72 4.41
C LEU A 56 -12.87 -5.78 5.21
N GLU A 57 -12.90 -6.29 6.43
CA GLU A 57 -11.69 -6.53 7.24
C GLU A 57 -10.81 -7.61 6.60
N ASP A 58 -11.40 -8.67 6.03
CA ASP A 58 -10.63 -9.69 5.30
C ASP A 58 -10.06 -9.14 3.97
N LYS A 59 -10.83 -8.31 3.26
CA LYS A 59 -10.33 -7.59 2.07
C LYS A 59 -9.14 -6.68 2.43
N VAL A 60 -9.21 -5.96 3.55
CA VAL A 60 -8.11 -5.14 4.07
C VAL A 60 -6.88 -5.99 4.42
N ARG A 61 -7.09 -7.17 5.02
CA ARG A 61 -5.99 -8.09 5.34
C ARG A 61 -5.27 -8.56 4.07
N THR A 62 -6.03 -8.94 3.05
CA THR A 62 -5.49 -9.36 1.75
C THR A 62 -4.69 -8.23 1.09
N LEU A 63 -5.25 -7.00 1.04
CA LEU A 63 -4.57 -5.83 0.48
C LEU A 63 -3.25 -5.51 1.20
N ASN A 64 -3.23 -5.59 2.53
CA ASN A 64 -2.02 -5.37 3.31
C ASN A 64 -0.98 -6.49 3.10
N TYR A 65 -1.42 -7.73 2.93
CA TYR A 65 -0.53 -8.84 2.61
C TYR A 65 0.15 -8.62 1.25
N GLU A 66 -0.62 -8.29 0.22
CA GLU A 66 -0.09 -7.98 -1.12
C GLU A 66 0.86 -6.78 -1.11
N ALA A 67 0.53 -5.73 -0.36
CA ALA A 67 1.41 -4.55 -0.24
C ALA A 67 2.77 -4.92 0.37
N ARG A 68 2.78 -5.74 1.44
CA ARG A 68 4.02 -6.21 2.06
C ARG A 68 4.86 -7.07 1.13
N GLN A 69 4.23 -7.89 0.29
CA GLN A 69 4.96 -8.71 -0.67
C GLN A 69 5.61 -7.88 -1.78
N LYS A 70 4.96 -6.78 -2.21
CA LYS A 70 5.57 -5.83 -3.15
C LYS A 70 6.80 -5.14 -2.55
N ASP A 71 6.71 -4.68 -1.30
CA ASP A 71 7.84 -4.06 -0.60
C ASP A 71 9.02 -5.05 -0.43
N ALA A 72 8.73 -6.35 -0.24
CA ALA A 72 9.76 -7.38 -0.11
C ALA A 72 10.53 -7.66 -1.42
N LEU A 73 9.91 -7.45 -2.59
CA LEU A 73 10.54 -7.65 -3.90
C LEU A 73 11.59 -6.57 -4.25
N GLU A 74 11.60 -5.44 -3.55
CA GLU A 74 12.59 -4.38 -3.77
C GLU A 74 13.99 -4.73 -3.22
N ILE A 75 14.09 -5.80 -2.44
CA ILE A 75 15.37 -6.35 -1.97
C ILE A 75 15.89 -7.27 -3.07
N SER A 76 16.82 -6.76 -3.89
CA SER A 76 17.50 -7.60 -4.88
C SER A 76 18.19 -8.79 -4.21
N ASP A 77 18.00 -9.99 -4.75
CA ASP A 77 18.79 -11.19 -4.38
C ASP A 77 20.30 -10.98 -4.62
N THR A 78 20.68 -10.00 -5.44
CA THR A 78 22.07 -9.65 -5.68
C THR A 78 22.55 -8.65 -4.64
N ALA A 79 23.57 -9.05 -3.91
CA ALA A 79 24.11 -8.22 -2.87
C ALA A 79 24.74 -6.93 -3.44
N PRO A 80 24.55 -5.76 -2.79
CA PRO A 80 25.05 -4.47 -3.26
C PRO A 80 26.57 -4.44 -3.50
N TYR A 81 27.33 -5.25 -2.76
CA TYR A 81 28.79 -5.34 -2.90
C TYR A 81 29.24 -5.94 -4.24
N LYS A 82 28.38 -6.68 -4.95
CA LYS A 82 28.71 -7.23 -6.28
C LYS A 82 29.05 -6.13 -7.28
N TYR A 83 28.50 -4.93 -7.09
CA TYR A 83 28.78 -3.74 -7.90
C TYR A 83 29.54 -2.66 -7.12
N ALA A 84 29.98 -2.94 -5.90
CA ALA A 84 30.84 -2.01 -5.16
C ALA A 84 32.15 -1.81 -5.93
N GLY A 85 32.52 -0.55 -6.16
CA GLY A 85 33.71 -0.21 -6.95
C GLY A 85 33.53 -0.30 -8.47
N HIS A 86 32.43 -0.85 -9.00
CA HIS A 86 32.17 -0.88 -10.44
C HIS A 86 32.15 0.53 -11.03
N PHE A 87 31.52 1.50 -10.35
CA PHE A 87 31.52 2.89 -10.79
C PHE A 87 32.95 3.43 -10.94
N LEU A 88 33.79 3.27 -9.93
CA LEU A 88 35.19 3.75 -9.94
C LEU A 88 35.99 3.09 -11.06
N VAL A 89 35.93 1.76 -11.17
CA VAL A 89 36.67 0.99 -12.18
C VAL A 89 36.20 1.34 -13.59
N LYS A 90 34.89 1.44 -13.82
CA LYS A 90 34.31 1.85 -15.10
C LYS A 90 34.75 3.27 -15.47
N SER A 91 34.71 4.22 -14.53
CA SER A 91 35.15 5.60 -14.78
C SER A 91 36.63 5.70 -15.13
N ILE A 92 37.48 4.88 -14.49
CA ILE A 92 38.91 4.79 -14.81
C ILE A 92 39.11 4.19 -16.21
N LEU A 93 38.49 3.06 -16.52
CA LEU A 93 38.59 2.40 -17.84
C LEU A 93 38.08 3.29 -18.97
N SER A 94 36.91 3.92 -18.79
CA SER A 94 36.36 4.86 -19.77
C SER A 94 37.23 6.12 -19.96
N LYS A 95 38.05 6.49 -18.98
CA LYS A 95 39.05 7.57 -19.14
C LYS A 95 40.33 7.10 -19.81
N LEU A 96 40.64 5.81 -19.73
CA LEU A 96 41.79 5.17 -20.35
C LEU A 96 41.52 4.74 -21.82
N ASP A 97 40.29 4.91 -22.31
CA ASP A 97 39.85 4.54 -23.67
C ASP A 97 40.09 3.05 -23.99
N VAL A 98 39.84 2.19 -22.99
CA VAL A 98 39.87 0.71 -23.06
C VAL A 98 38.49 0.15 -22.74
#